data_AF-V5ZE13-F1
#
_entry.id   AF-V5ZE13-F1
#
_cell.length_a   1.000
_cell.length_b   1.000
_cell.length_c   1.000
_cell.angle_alpha   90.00
_cell.angle_beta   90.00
_cell.angle_gamma   90.00
#
_symmetry.space_group_name_H-M   'P 1'
#
loop_
_entity.id
_entity.type
_entity.pdbx_description
1 polymer ?
#
loop_
_entity_poly.entity_id
_entity_poly.type
_entity_poly.pdbx_seq_one_letter_code
_entity_poly.pdbx_strand_id
1 'polypeptide(L)'
;ELKYWLATAPVNWELDQNIRRYLLPTGEYFSCVLWNSLYHITGTDIVRSLVFRFQAFGRPVKNIKKFEEGVFSDLRNLKPGMDASLEEPKSEFLEMLYKNNCIRTQKKQKVLL
;
A
#
# COMPACT_ATOMS: atom_id res chain seq x y z
N GLU A 1 -17.14 3.14 4.01
CA GLU A 1 -16.33 4.20 3.35
C GLU A 1 -15.04 3.65 2.71
N LEU A 2 -14.07 3.10 3.46
CA LEU A 2 -12.83 2.55 2.86
C LEU A 2 -13.07 1.46 1.79
N LYS A 3 -14.01 0.54 2.01
CA LYS A 3 -14.38 -0.50 1.03
C LYS A 3 -14.95 0.09 -0.27
N TYR A 4 -15.70 1.21 -0.14
CA TYR A 4 -16.25 1.94 -1.28
C TYR A 4 -15.15 2.71 -2.01
N TRP A 5 -14.22 3.33 -1.27
CA TRP A 5 -13.05 3.98 -1.85
C TRP A 5 -12.14 2.99 -2.57
N LEU A 6 -11.83 1.81 -2.01
CA LEU A 6 -11.06 0.78 -2.72
C LEU A 6 -11.78 0.26 -3.98
N ALA A 7 -13.11 0.17 -3.95
CA ALA A 7 -13.90 -0.26 -5.10
C ALA A 7 -14.05 0.82 -6.20
N THR A 8 -13.93 2.11 -5.85
CA THR A 8 -14.08 3.25 -6.77
C THR A 8 -12.75 3.94 -7.10
N ALA A 9 -11.69 3.61 -6.36
CA ALA A 9 -10.32 4.00 -6.63
C ALA A 9 -9.92 3.75 -8.09
N PRO A 10 -10.25 2.60 -8.72
CA PRO A 10 -9.93 2.35 -10.11
C PRO A 10 -10.80 3.08 -11.14
N VAL A 11 -11.89 3.73 -10.73
CA VAL A 11 -12.89 4.28 -11.66
C VAL A 11 -12.72 5.79 -11.85
N ASN A 12 -12.24 6.50 -10.84
CA ASN A 12 -12.02 7.95 -10.88
C ASN A 12 -10.52 8.30 -10.78
N TRP A 13 -9.74 7.93 -11.80
CA TRP A 13 -8.41 8.49 -11.97
C TRP A 13 -8.42 9.64 -12.97
N GLU A 14 -7.89 10.78 -12.58
CA GLU A 14 -7.52 11.83 -13.53
C GLU A 14 -6.28 11.38 -14.30
N LEU A 15 -6.23 11.72 -15.60
CA LEU A 15 -5.19 11.27 -16.55
C LEU A 15 -3.74 11.60 -16.12
N ASP A 16 -3.54 12.55 -15.20
CA ASP A 16 -2.24 12.97 -14.67
C ASP A 16 -1.96 12.55 -13.21
N GLN A 17 -2.87 11.81 -12.56
CA GLN A 17 -2.69 11.37 -11.17
C GLN A 17 -2.14 9.95 -11.08
N ASN A 18 -0.82 9.83 -10.97
CA ASN A 18 -0.18 8.54 -10.72
C ASN A 18 -0.36 8.05 -9.27
N ILE A 19 -0.80 8.89 -8.34
CA ILE A 19 -0.99 8.52 -6.93
C ILE A 19 -2.27 9.13 -6.36
N ARG A 20 -3.07 8.29 -5.73
CA ARG A 20 -4.27 8.71 -5.00
C ARG A 20 -4.11 8.38 -3.53
N ARG A 21 -4.26 9.39 -2.66
CA ARG A 21 -4.20 9.21 -1.21
C ARG A 21 -5.58 9.33 -0.59
N TYR A 22 -5.88 8.46 0.36
CA TYR A 22 -7.08 8.50 1.18
C TYR A 22 -6.70 8.72 2.64
N LEU A 23 -7.27 9.73 3.26
CA LEU A 23 -7.10 9.95 4.70
C LEU A 23 -8.02 8.99 5.45
N LEU A 24 -7.42 8.05 6.17
CA LEU A 24 -8.14 7.16 7.06
C LEU A 24 -8.66 7.94 8.28
N PRO A 25 -9.80 7.55 8.88
CA PRO A 25 -10.31 8.14 10.11
C PRO A 25 -9.33 8.05 11.30
N THR A 26 -8.30 7.21 11.20
CA THR A 26 -7.21 7.10 12.18
C THR A 26 -6.20 8.25 12.11
N GLY A 27 -6.31 9.14 11.10
CA GLY A 27 -5.37 10.24 10.85
C GLY A 27 -4.19 9.84 9.96
N GLU A 28 -4.14 8.60 9.47
CA GLU A 28 -3.10 8.12 8.57
C GLU A 28 -3.52 8.20 7.10
N TYR A 29 -2.54 8.32 6.21
CA TYR A 29 -2.78 8.27 4.77
C TYR A 29 -2.62 6.84 4.23
N PHE A 30 -3.55 6.45 3.37
CA PHE A 30 -3.47 5.28 2.52
C PHE A 30 -3.13 5.73 1.10
N SER A 31 -2.09 5.17 0.49
CA SER A 31 -1.69 5.52 -0.89
C SER A 31 -1.95 4.38 -1.86
N CYS A 32 -2.66 4.66 -2.95
CA CYS A 32 -2.79 3.78 -4.11
C CYS A 32 -2.07 4.42 -5.30
N VAL A 33 -1.26 3.65 -6.00
CA VAL A 33 -0.34 4.15 -7.01
C VAL A 33 -0.64 3.49 -8.35
N LEU A 34 -0.89 4.28 -9.39
CA LEU A 34 -0.95 3.80 -10.77
C LEU A 34 0.45 3.82 -11.36
N TRP A 35 0.91 2.67 -11.82
CA TRP A 35 2.16 2.57 -12.57
C TRP A 35 2.04 1.51 -13.65
N ASN A 36 2.44 1.83 -14.88
CA ASN A 36 2.31 0.93 -16.04
C ASN A 36 0.90 0.34 -16.23
N SER A 37 -0.15 1.14 -16.01
CA SER A 37 -1.57 0.70 -16.03
C SER A 37 -1.94 -0.37 -14.99
N LEU A 38 -1.06 -0.59 -14.02
CA LEU A 38 -1.28 -1.49 -12.89
C LEU A 38 -1.41 -0.68 -11.59
N TYR A 39 -2.34 -1.11 -10.75
CA TYR A 39 -2.53 -0.55 -9.43
C TYR A 39 -1.47 -1.13 -8.51
N HIS A 40 -0.93 -0.30 -7.64
CA HIS A 40 0.09 -0.70 -6.70
C HIS A 40 -0.22 -0.17 -5.31
N ILE A 41 0.12 -0.96 -4.30
CA ILE A 41 -0.05 -0.66 -2.89
C ILE A 41 1.23 -1.01 -2.14
N THR A 42 1.60 -0.16 -1.18
CA THR A 42 2.76 -0.44 -0.34
C THR A 42 2.40 -1.40 0.79
N GLY A 43 3.38 -2.18 1.27
CA GLY A 43 3.15 -3.07 2.43
C GLY A 43 2.69 -2.30 3.67
N THR A 44 3.13 -1.05 3.84
CA THR A 44 2.66 -0.17 4.94
C THR A 44 1.17 0.13 4.81
N ASP A 45 0.71 0.47 3.61
CA ASP A 45 -0.71 0.76 3.33
C ASP A 45 -1.60 -0.48 3.53
N ILE A 46 -1.08 -1.67 3.21
CA ILE A 46 -1.74 -2.95 3.52
C ILE A 46 -1.91 -3.13 5.02
N VAL A 47 -0.85 -2.95 5.80
CA VAL A 47 -0.94 -3.12 7.26
C VAL A 47 -1.96 -2.14 7.85
N ARG A 48 -1.90 -0.86 7.44
CA ARG A 48 -2.87 0.16 7.87
C ARG A 48 -4.30 -0.23 7.55
N SER A 49 -4.55 -0.71 6.34
CA SER A 49 -5.88 -1.17 5.93
C SER A 49 -6.36 -2.35 6.74
N LEU A 50 -5.48 -3.30 7.04
CA LEU A 50 -5.81 -4.45 7.89
C LEU A 50 -6.11 -4.01 9.32
N VAL A 51 -5.26 -3.18 9.93
CA VAL A 51 -5.45 -2.66 11.30
C VAL A 51 -6.78 -1.92 11.40
N PHE A 52 -7.05 -1.00 10.46
CA PHE A 52 -8.32 -0.27 10.38
C PHE A 52 -9.51 -1.23 10.26
N ARG A 53 -9.40 -2.25 9.41
CA ARG A 53 -10.44 -3.26 9.24
C ARG A 53 -10.68 -4.02 10.54
N PHE A 54 -9.65 -4.54 11.19
CA PHE A 54 -9.76 -5.23 12.49
C PHE A 54 -10.42 -4.36 13.57
N GLN A 55 -10.07 -3.06 13.62
CA GLN A 55 -10.71 -2.10 14.52
C GLN A 55 -12.19 -1.91 14.20
N ALA A 56 -12.57 -1.76 12.93
CA ALA A 56 -13.96 -1.63 12.49
C ALA A 56 -14.80 -2.89 12.76
N PHE A 57 -14.18 -4.07 12.78
CA PHE A 57 -14.81 -5.34 13.17
C PHE A 57 -14.92 -5.54 14.69
N GLY A 58 -14.55 -4.54 15.50
CA GLY A 58 -14.59 -4.62 16.97
C GLY A 58 -13.49 -5.50 17.57
N ARG A 59 -12.45 -5.84 16.80
CA ARG A 59 -11.29 -6.62 17.24
C ARG A 59 -10.01 -5.82 17.06
N PRO A 60 -9.80 -4.74 17.85
CA PRO A 60 -8.64 -3.87 17.68
C PRO A 60 -7.33 -4.66 17.87
N VAL A 61 -6.37 -4.41 16.99
CA VAL A 61 -5.04 -5.00 17.06
C VAL A 61 -4.31 -4.43 18.27
N LYS A 62 -4.17 -5.22 19.35
CA LYS A 62 -3.48 -4.78 20.58
C LYS A 62 -1.97 -4.60 20.38
N ASN A 63 -1.34 -5.50 19.63
CA ASN A 63 0.10 -5.48 19.35
C ASN A 63 0.38 -5.10 17.91
N ILE A 64 0.35 -3.81 17.60
CA ILE A 64 0.56 -3.28 16.24
C ILE A 64 1.91 -3.73 15.67
N LYS A 65 3.01 -3.62 16.44
CA LYS A 65 4.35 -4.03 15.97
C LYS A 65 4.41 -5.50 15.55
N LYS A 66 3.82 -6.39 16.36
CA LYS A 66 3.83 -7.84 16.10
C LYS A 66 2.95 -8.18 14.88
N PHE A 67 1.87 -7.42 14.69
CA PHE A 67 1.00 -7.53 13.54
C PHE A 67 1.69 -7.04 12.26
N GLU A 68 2.35 -5.88 12.30
CA GLU A 68 3.19 -5.37 11.23
C GLU A 68 4.25 -6.39 10.83
N GLU A 69 5.02 -6.91 11.79
CA GLU A 69 6.04 -7.95 11.53
C GLU A 69 5.44 -9.19 10.86
N GLY A 70 4.29 -9.66 11.33
CA GLY A 70 3.58 -10.81 10.76
C GLY A 70 3.14 -10.56 9.32
N VAL A 71 2.45 -9.45 9.06
CA VAL A 71 2.01 -9.08 7.71
C VAL A 71 3.22 -8.89 6.79
N PHE A 72 4.27 -8.18 7.21
CA PHE A 72 5.48 -8.03 6.40
C PHE A 72 6.19 -9.36 6.14
N SER A 73 6.10 -10.32 7.06
CA SER A 73 6.62 -11.68 6.86
C SER A 73 5.81 -12.41 5.77
N ASP A 74 4.48 -12.34 5.84
CA ASP A 74 3.60 -12.94 4.84
C ASP A 74 3.78 -12.30 3.46
N LEU A 75 3.89 -10.97 3.40
CA LEU A 75 4.15 -10.22 2.17
C LEU A 75 5.51 -10.58 1.55
N ARG A 76 6.52 -10.93 2.36
CA ARG A 76 7.81 -11.42 1.83
C ARG A 76 7.68 -12.80 1.20
N ASN A 77 6.83 -13.66 1.74
CA ASN A 77 6.58 -15.01 1.24
C ASN A 77 5.71 -15.05 -0.03
N LEU A 78 4.99 -13.97 -0.36
CA LEU A 78 4.28 -13.86 -1.63
C LEU A 78 5.24 -13.98 -2.82
N LYS A 79 4.89 -14.81 -3.80
CA LYS A 79 5.72 -15.05 -4.98
C LYS A 79 5.76 -13.78 -5.86
N PRO A 80 6.94 -13.25 -6.19
CA PRO A 80 7.05 -12.19 -7.19
C PRO A 80 6.63 -12.73 -8.56
N GLY A 81 5.83 -11.96 -9.30
CA GLY A 81 5.42 -12.27 -10.69
C GLY A 81 3.92 -12.42 -10.97
N MET A 82 3.07 -12.56 -9.94
CA MET A 82 1.60 -12.52 -10.11
C MET A 82 0.98 -11.37 -9.31
N ASP A 83 1.26 -11.31 -8.00
CA ASP A 83 0.65 -10.33 -7.08
C ASP A 83 1.67 -9.29 -6.55
N ALA A 84 2.92 -9.39 -6.99
CA ALA A 84 4.03 -8.60 -6.48
C ALA A 84 5.11 -8.35 -7.55
N SER A 85 5.48 -7.08 -7.74
CA SER A 85 6.62 -6.63 -8.53
C SER A 85 7.83 -6.42 -7.62
N LEU A 86 8.97 -7.01 -7.97
CA LEU A 86 10.22 -6.82 -7.23
C LEU A 86 10.99 -5.66 -7.86
N GLU A 87 11.02 -4.53 -7.20
CA GLU A 87 11.64 -3.31 -7.74
C GLU A 87 13.10 -3.17 -7.28
N GLU A 88 13.99 -2.98 -8.24
CA GLU A 88 15.41 -2.69 -8.01
C GLU A 88 15.59 -1.30 -7.39
N PRO A 89 16.58 -1.10 -6.51
CA PRO A 89 16.86 0.21 -5.95
C PRO A 89 17.18 1.20 -7.08
N LYS A 90 16.64 2.42 -6.96
CA LYS A 90 16.69 3.48 -8.00
C LYS A 90 15.87 3.21 -9.27
N SER A 91 14.90 2.30 -9.24
CA SER A 91 13.92 2.25 -10.33
C SER A 91 13.11 3.55 -10.36
N GLU A 92 12.70 3.98 -11.55
CA GLU A 92 11.89 5.19 -11.75
C GLU A 92 10.60 5.17 -10.92
N PHE A 93 10.06 3.97 -10.73
CA PHE A 93 8.91 3.73 -9.86
C PHE A 93 9.22 3.95 -8.36
N LEU A 94 10.34 3.41 -7.84
CA LEU A 94 10.76 3.68 -6.45
C LEU A 94 11.10 5.15 -6.24
N GLU A 95 11.71 5.81 -7.22
CA GLU A 95 11.97 7.25 -7.14
C GLU A 95 10.67 8.04 -7.05
N MET A 96 9.67 7.71 -7.86
CA MET A 96 8.35 8.31 -7.82
C MET A 96 7.66 8.06 -6.47
N LEU A 97 7.68 6.83 -5.95
CA LEU A 97 7.13 6.50 -4.63
C LEU A 97 7.83 7.25 -3.50
N TYR A 98 9.15 7.38 -3.57
CA TYR A 98 9.95 8.07 -2.57
C TYR A 98 9.69 9.58 -2.58
N LYS A 99 9.67 10.20 -3.78
CA LYS A 99 9.32 11.62 -3.98
C LYS A 99 7.93 11.94 -3.43
N ASN A 100 7.04 10.96 -3.46
CA ASN A 100 5.68 11.07 -2.95
C ASN A 100 5.50 10.56 -1.51
N ASN A 101 6.57 10.32 -0.75
CA ASN A 101 6.49 9.85 0.64
C ASN A 101 5.66 8.56 0.82
N CYS A 102 5.46 7.76 -0.23
CA CYS A 102 4.77 6.47 -0.17
C CYS A 102 5.69 5.40 0.45
N ILE A 103 7.00 5.54 0.26
CA ILE A 103 8.02 4.66 0.83
C ILE A 103 9.09 5.47 1.57
N ARG A 104 9.65 4.90 2.64
CA ARG A 104 10.70 5.56 3.45
C ARG A 104 12.12 5.33 2.93
N THR A 105 12.33 4.32 2.09
CA THR A 105 13.66 3.97 1.58
C THR A 105 13.57 3.57 0.11
N GLN A 106 14.55 3.94 -0.71
CA GLN A 106 14.70 3.49 -2.10
C GLN A 106 15.46 2.15 -2.20
N LYS A 107 15.47 1.35 -1.14
CA LYS A 107 16.07 0.01 -1.18
C LYS A 107 15.18 -0.93 -1.97
N LYS A 108 15.77 -2.04 -2.44
CA LYS A 108 15.05 -3.14 -3.08
C LYS A 108 13.86 -3.56 -2.22
N GLN A 109 12.65 -3.45 -2.76
CA GLN A 109 11.44 -3.81 -2.05
C GLN A 109 10.40 -4.38 -3.01
N LYS A 110 9.56 -5.27 -2.50
CA LYS A 110 8.40 -5.76 -3.24
C LYS A 110 7.31 -4.70 -3.18
N VAL A 111 6.79 -4.32 -4.33
CA VAL A 111 5.58 -3.52 -4.45
C VAL A 111 4.46 -4.45 -4.92
N LEU A 112 3.29 -4.32 -4.31
CA LEU A 112 2.20 -5.28 -4.49
C LEU A 112 1.18 -4.71 -5.47
N LEU A 113 0.66 -5.60 -6.33
CA LEU A 113 -0.28 -5.31 -7.42
C LEU A 113 -1.74 -5.48 -6.97
#